data_AF-A0A821DEU5-F1
#
_entry.id   AF-A0A821DEU5-F1
#
_cell.length_a   1.000
_cell.length_b   1.000
_cell.length_c   1.000
_cell.angle_alpha   90.00
_cell.angle_beta   90.00
_cell.angle_gamma   90.00
#
_symmetry.space_group_name_H-M   'P 1'
#
loop_
_entity.id
_entity.type
_entity.pdbx_description
1 polymer ?
#
loop_
_entity_poly.entity_id
_entity_poly.type
_entity_poly.pdbx_seq_one_letter_code
_entity_poly.pdbx_strand_id
1 'polypeptide(L)'
;MLANAIGIAPFKDVFWSNQYQPGAPYKTTAHEVLPDREILISTLSTGPVAFGNGINYGDKERIMRCCRQDGLILKPTKPLTMIDLAISDWAL
;
A
#
# COMPACT_ATOMS: atom_id res chain seq x y z
N MET A 1 0.26 18.84 9.75
CA MET A 1 0.74 17.63 10.44
C MET A 1 2.27 17.59 10.41
N LEU A 2 2.93 17.13 11.48
CA LEU A 2 4.39 17.24 11.68
C LEU A 2 5.19 16.62 10.52
N ALA A 3 4.89 15.38 10.11
CA ALA A 3 5.62 14.70 9.03
C ALA A 3 5.70 15.54 7.75
N ASN A 4 4.58 16.15 7.34
CA ASN A 4 4.54 17.06 6.19
C ASN A 4 5.33 18.36 6.43
N ALA A 5 5.31 18.89 7.66
CA ALA A 5 5.99 20.15 7.98
C ALA A 5 7.52 20.05 7.89
N ILE A 6 8.08 18.86 8.13
CA ILE A 6 9.52 18.59 8.05
C ILE A 6 9.93 17.77 6.81
N GLY A 7 9.02 17.63 5.83
CA GLY A 7 9.32 16.98 4.55
C GLY A 7 9.59 15.48 4.63
N ILE A 8 9.12 14.79 5.68
CA ILE A 8 9.22 13.33 5.77
C ILE A 8 8.18 12.72 4.83
N ALA A 9 8.60 11.68 4.11
CA ALA A 9 7.76 10.82 3.30
C ALA A 9 7.63 9.44 3.96
N PRO A 10 6.61 9.20 4.80
CA PRO A 10 6.39 7.91 5.44
C PRO A 10 6.20 6.79 4.42
N PHE A 11 6.59 5.57 4.77
CA PHE A 11 6.30 4.41 3.95
C PHE A 11 5.83 3.26 4.80
N LYS A 12 4.97 2.43 4.19
CA LYS A 12 4.69 1.11 4.70
C LYS A 12 5.72 0.14 4.11
N ASP A 13 6.09 -0.88 4.88
CA ASP A 13 6.88 -2.00 4.39
C ASP A 13 6.20 -2.69 3.19
N VAL A 14 6.90 -3.61 2.52
CA VAL A 14 6.34 -4.35 1.40
C VAL A 14 5.01 -5.04 1.78
N PHE A 15 4.09 -5.13 0.83
CA PHE A 15 2.83 -5.85 1.01
C PHE A 15 2.63 -6.89 -0.09
N TRP A 16 1.70 -7.81 0.13
CA TRP A 16 1.30 -8.76 -0.90
C TRP A 16 0.08 -8.23 -1.64
N SER A 17 0.21 -8.09 -2.97
CA SER A 17 -0.95 -7.75 -3.82
C SER A 17 -1.97 -8.88 -3.94
N ASN A 18 -1.70 -10.08 -3.39
CA ASN A 18 -2.62 -11.21 -3.32
C ASN A 18 -2.69 -11.72 -1.90
N GLN A 19 -3.85 -12.26 -1.50
CA GLN A 19 -4.03 -12.80 -0.16
C GLN A 19 -3.09 -13.98 0.12
N TYR A 20 -2.92 -14.89 -0.83
CA TYR A 20 -2.15 -16.11 -0.63
C TYR A 20 -0.77 -16.04 -1.31
N GLN A 21 0.28 -16.42 -0.57
CA GLN A 21 1.66 -16.53 -1.06
C GLN A 21 2.23 -17.91 -0.66
N PRO A 22 2.19 -18.91 -1.57
CA PRO A 22 2.73 -20.24 -1.29
C PRO A 22 4.23 -20.19 -0.95
N GLY A 23 4.64 -20.95 0.06
CA GLY A 23 6.06 -21.03 0.45
C GLY A 23 6.59 -19.77 1.14
N ALA A 24 5.71 -18.85 1.59
CA ALA A 24 6.14 -17.70 2.37
C ALA A 24 6.89 -18.15 3.65
N PRO A 25 8.04 -17.52 3.99
CA PRO A 25 8.93 -17.99 5.06
C PRO A 25 8.42 -17.69 6.47
N TYR A 26 7.28 -17.00 6.60
CA TYR A 26 6.79 -16.49 7.89
C TYR A 26 5.98 -17.54 8.66
N LYS A 27 4.93 -18.09 8.03
CA LYS A 27 4.10 -19.18 8.57
C LYS A 27 3.31 -19.84 7.43
N THR A 28 2.98 -21.11 7.58
CA THR A 28 2.22 -21.88 6.56
C THR A 28 0.81 -21.34 6.30
N THR A 29 0.25 -20.60 7.25
CA THR A 29 -1.07 -19.97 7.19
C THR A 29 -0.99 -18.47 6.88
N ALA A 30 0.18 -17.97 6.47
CA ALA A 30 0.38 -16.56 6.19
C ALA A 30 -0.50 -16.16 5.00
N HIS A 31 -1.28 -15.12 5.21
CA HIS A 31 -2.07 -14.51 4.15
C HIS A 31 -2.21 -13.02 4.42
N GLU A 32 -2.23 -12.23 3.35
CA GLU A 32 -2.60 -10.83 3.41
C GLU A 32 -4.12 -10.73 3.53
N VAL A 33 -4.61 -10.09 4.59
CA VAL A 33 -6.04 -10.06 4.89
C VAL A 33 -6.73 -9.02 4.00
N LEU A 34 -6.09 -7.86 3.81
CA LEU A 34 -6.69 -6.70 3.15
C LEU A 34 -5.76 -6.10 2.07
N PRO A 35 -5.46 -6.84 0.97
CA PRO A 35 -4.52 -6.35 -0.06
C PRO A 35 -4.89 -4.98 -0.64
N ASP A 36 -6.19 -4.69 -0.79
CA ASP A 36 -6.69 -3.39 -1.28
C ASP A 36 -6.46 -2.25 -0.29
N ARG A 37 -6.48 -2.53 1.02
CA ARG A 37 -6.14 -1.55 2.04
C ARG A 37 -4.64 -1.28 2.05
N GLU A 38 -3.84 -2.32 1.88
CA GLU A 38 -2.38 -2.18 1.92
C GLU A 38 -1.84 -1.39 0.74
N ILE A 39 -2.35 -1.63 -0.46
CA ILE A 39 -1.99 -0.81 -1.61
C ILE A 39 -2.44 0.64 -1.43
N LEU A 40 -3.64 0.88 -0.89
CA LEU A 40 -4.14 2.23 -0.64
C LEU A 40 -3.24 2.99 0.36
N ILE A 41 -2.94 2.37 1.51
CA ILE A 41 -2.09 2.97 2.55
C ILE A 41 -0.69 3.25 1.99
N SER A 42 -0.09 2.28 1.30
CA SER A 42 1.27 2.42 0.74
C SER A 42 1.32 3.53 -0.32
N THR A 43 0.30 3.61 -1.19
CA THR A 43 0.22 4.65 -2.22
C THR A 43 0.10 6.04 -1.61
N LEU A 44 -0.75 6.17 -0.59
CA LEU A 44 -1.05 7.46 0.01
C LEU A 44 -0.02 7.89 1.07
N SER A 45 0.96 7.06 1.42
CA SER A 45 1.97 7.39 2.43
C SER A 45 3.05 8.36 1.93
N THR A 46 3.13 8.62 0.61
CA THR A 46 4.15 9.45 -0.09
C THR A 46 5.57 8.88 -0.19
N GLY A 47 5.99 8.00 0.73
CA GLY A 47 7.26 7.27 0.61
C GLY A 47 7.19 6.11 -0.38
N PRO A 48 8.21 5.23 -0.47
CA PRO A 48 8.24 4.11 -1.42
C PRO A 48 6.99 3.20 -1.37
N VAL A 49 6.62 2.64 -2.52
CA VAL A 49 5.59 1.59 -2.65
C VAL A 49 6.29 0.37 -3.21
N ALA A 50 6.20 -0.75 -2.51
CA ALA A 50 6.90 -1.96 -2.89
C ALA A 50 6.03 -3.20 -2.65
N PHE A 51 6.14 -4.15 -3.57
CA PHE A 51 5.38 -5.39 -3.58
C PHE A 51 6.30 -6.56 -3.20
N GLY A 52 5.96 -7.26 -2.12
CA GLY A 52 6.73 -8.39 -1.60
C GLY A 52 6.21 -9.74 -2.10
N ASN A 53 5.51 -9.76 -3.24
CA ASN A 53 4.93 -10.98 -3.80
C ASN A 53 6.01 -11.99 -4.19
N GLY A 54 5.68 -13.28 -4.05
CA GLY A 54 6.45 -14.34 -4.69
C GLY A 54 6.41 -14.20 -6.21
N ILE A 55 7.42 -14.76 -6.88
CA ILE A 55 7.50 -14.78 -8.35
C ILE A 55 6.22 -15.43 -8.90
N ASN A 56 5.56 -14.77 -9.85
CA ASN A 56 4.28 -15.15 -10.45
C ASN A 56 3.03 -15.07 -9.55
N TYR A 57 3.14 -14.52 -8.34
CA TYR A 57 2.02 -14.34 -7.41
C TYR A 57 1.58 -12.89 -7.22
N GLY A 58 1.99 -11.99 -8.12
CA GLY A 58 1.53 -10.60 -8.16
C GLY A 58 0.17 -10.48 -8.85
N ASP A 59 -0.76 -9.75 -8.23
CA ASP A 59 -2.02 -9.36 -8.87
C ASP A 59 -1.79 -8.09 -9.69
N LYS A 60 -1.70 -8.24 -11.01
CA LYS A 60 -1.44 -7.12 -11.92
C LYS A 60 -2.54 -6.06 -11.83
N GLU A 61 -3.81 -6.47 -11.78
CA GLU A 61 -4.93 -5.53 -11.76
C GLU A 61 -4.87 -4.69 -10.49
N ARG A 62 -4.66 -5.33 -9.33
CA ARG A 62 -4.52 -4.63 -8.05
C ARG A 62 -3.30 -3.73 -8.05
N ILE A 63 -2.13 -4.22 -8.45
CA ILE A 63 -0.88 -3.43 -8.52
C ILE A 63 -1.09 -2.16 -9.37
N MET A 64 -1.75 -2.27 -10.53
CA MET A 64 -1.95 -1.12 -11.40
C MET A 64 -2.89 -0.06 -10.81
N ARG A 65 -3.65 -0.35 -9.74
CA ARG A 65 -4.48 0.65 -9.05
C ARG A 65 -3.67 1.75 -8.37
N CYS A 66 -2.40 1.50 -8.03
CA CYS A 66 -1.51 2.55 -7.52
C CYS A 66 -0.72 3.27 -8.61
N CYS A 67 -0.93 2.94 -9.88
CA CYS A 67 -0.12 3.43 -10.98
C CYS A 67 -0.95 4.22 -12.00
N ARG A 68 -0.29 5.13 -12.69
CA ARG A 68 -0.73 5.63 -13.99
C ARG A 68 -0.65 4.52 -15.03
N GLN A 69 -1.25 4.76 -16.20
CA GLN A 69 -1.21 3.82 -17.33
C GLN A 69 0.22 3.53 -17.82
N ASP A 70 1.16 4.44 -17.62
CA ASP A 70 2.59 4.29 -17.95
C ASP A 70 3.41 3.55 -16.87
N GLY A 71 2.76 3.09 -15.80
CA GLY A 71 3.41 2.38 -14.70
C GLY A 71 4.02 3.28 -13.64
N LEU A 72 3.92 4.60 -13.74
CA LEU A 72 4.39 5.50 -12.70
C LEU A 72 3.47 5.44 -11.47
N ILE A 73 4.03 5.16 -10.30
CA ILE A 73 3.29 5.12 -9.04
C ILE A 73 2.74 6.52 -8.71
N LEU A 74 1.46 6.57 -8.35
CA LEU A 74 0.78 7.76 -7.89
C LEU A 74 1.34 8.20 -6.53
N LYS A 75 1.62 9.50 -6.38
CA LYS A 75 2.09 10.11 -5.14
C LYS A 75 1.22 11.33 -4.82
N PRO A 76 0.46 11.32 -3.71
CA PRO A 76 -0.23 12.52 -3.29
C PRO A 76 0.77 13.58 -2.81
N THR A 77 0.33 14.83 -2.74
CA THR A 77 1.17 15.95 -2.26
C THR A 77 1.46 15.87 -0.77
N LYS A 78 0.60 15.21 0.01
CA LYS A 78 0.71 15.07 1.47
C LYS A 78 0.45 13.61 1.85
N PRO A 79 1.15 13.06 2.86
CA PRO A 79 0.90 11.71 3.35
C PRO A 79 -0.46 11.61 4.01
N LEU A 80 -1.11 10.46 3.84
CA LEU A 80 -2.30 10.08 4.59
C LEU A 80 -1.98 10.07 6.09
N THR A 81 -2.87 10.65 6.89
CA THR A 81 -2.80 10.66 8.35
C THR A 81 -4.05 10.02 8.95
N MET A 82 -3.99 9.62 10.22
CA MET A 82 -5.15 9.05 10.92
C MET A 82 -6.38 9.97 10.92
N ILE A 83 -6.20 11.29 10.86
CA ILE A 83 -7.31 12.24 10.75
C ILE A 83 -8.04 12.06 9.41
N ASP A 84 -7.31 11.86 8.32
CA ASP A 84 -7.91 11.65 6.99
C ASP A 84 -8.74 10.35 6.97
N LEU A 85 -8.23 9.29 7.61
CA LEU A 85 -8.94 8.01 7.79
C LEU A 85 -10.20 8.14 8.65
N ALA A 86 -10.11 8.86 9.78
CA ALA A 86 -11.25 9.07 10.66
C ALA A 86 -12.38 9.86 9.97
N ILE A 87 -12.03 10.85 9.15
CA ILE A 87 -12.98 11.66 8.38
C ILE A 87 -13.62 10.83 7.25
N SER A 88 -12.86 9.96 6.57
CA SER A 88 -13.44 9.11 5.50
C SER A 88 -14.41 8.06 6.02
N ASP A 89 -14.14 7.48 7.20
CA ASP A 89 -15.04 6.50 7.83
C ASP A 89 -16.33 7.14 8.33
N TRP A 90 -16.30 8.40 8.75
CA TRP A 90 -17.49 9.15 9.18
C TRP A 90 -18.36 9.64 8.02
N ALA A 91 -17.83 9.66 6.78
CA ALA A 91 -18.54 10.12 5.60
C ALA A 91 -19.33 9.00 4.88
N LEU A 92 -19.36 7.79 5.46
CA LEU A 92 -20.13 6.62 5.03
C LEU A 92 -21.24 6.32 6.05
#